data_AF-A0AAJ4YE68-F1
#
_entry.id   AF-A0AAJ4YE68-F1
#
_cell.length_a   1.000
_cell.length_b   1.000
_cell.length_c   1.000
_cell.angle_alpha   90.00
_cell.angle_beta   90.00
_cell.angle_gamma   90.00
#
_symmetry.space_group_name_H-M   'P 1'
#
loop_
_entity.id
_entity.type
_entity.pdbx_description
1 polymer ?
#
loop_
_entity_poly.entity_id
_entity_poly.type
_entity_poly.pdbx_seq_one_letter_code
_entity_poly.pdbx_strand_id
1 'polypeptide(L)'
;MSSVNRCAVASRRASASRISASRRAASHEILTFTPAGELHRELVGQSHFGDFQDCVVAEGDCMIWTGIAEYPNGPGGALQPGGLANIDMNTGYFRYEVPVTALSRSGQGGTFNATHLQVSGDRLRMYALPDDADRPGQSCLLVLEAEI
;
A
#
# COMPACT_ATOMS: atom_id res chain seq x y z
N MET A 1 24.09 -0.05 -10.27
CA MET A 1 23.53 1.11 -9.55
C MET A 1 22.40 1.68 -10.41
N SER A 2 21.18 1.17 -10.25
CA SER A 2 20.05 1.56 -11.11
C SER A 2 19.43 2.89 -10.65
N SER A 3 18.97 3.66 -11.62
CA SER A 3 18.56 5.06 -11.54
C SER A 3 17.18 5.30 -10.90
N VAL A 4 16.64 4.35 -10.14
CA VAL A 4 15.27 4.44 -9.59
C VAL A 4 15.19 5.34 -8.34
N ASN A 5 16.34 5.73 -7.77
CA ASN A 5 16.42 6.31 -6.43
C ASN A 5 15.88 7.72 -6.19
N ARG A 6 15.17 8.36 -7.14
CA ARG A 6 14.64 9.72 -6.90
C ARG A 6 13.31 10.05 -7.60
N CYS A 7 12.51 9.04 -7.92
CA CYS A 7 11.19 9.31 -8.48
C CYS A 7 10.13 9.32 -7.36
N ALA A 8 9.32 10.39 -7.29
CA ALA A 8 8.09 10.34 -6.51
C ALA A 8 7.10 9.42 -7.22
N VAL A 9 6.32 8.68 -6.45
CA VAL A 9 5.38 7.69 -6.98
C VAL A 9 4.02 7.89 -6.33
N ALA A 10 2.97 7.84 -7.15
CA ALA A 10 1.60 7.92 -6.69
C ALA A 10 0.76 6.87 -7.44
N SER A 11 -0.33 6.43 -6.84
CA SER A 11 -1.40 5.78 -7.60
C SER A 11 -2.72 6.50 -7.42
N ARG A 12 -3.58 6.34 -8.41
CA ARG A 12 -5.00 6.64 -8.28
C ARG A 12 -5.81 5.49 -8.87
N ARG A 13 -6.97 5.22 -8.27
CA ARG A 13 -7.91 4.24 -8.81
C ARG A 13 -8.44 4.75 -10.15
N ALA A 14 -8.37 3.92 -11.20
CA ALA A 14 -8.95 4.28 -12.48
C ALA A 14 -10.48 4.36 -12.36
N SER A 15 -11.09 5.35 -13.01
CA SER A 15 -12.55 5.56 -12.97
C SER A 15 -13.30 4.30 -13.41
N ALA A 16 -14.15 3.78 -12.52
CA ALA A 16 -14.91 2.56 -12.76
C ALA A 16 -15.96 2.77 -13.86
N SER A 17 -15.90 2.00 -14.95
CA SER A 17 -17.13 1.60 -15.62
C SER A 17 -17.83 0.57 -14.72
N ARG A 18 -19.17 0.63 -14.66
CA ARG A 18 -19.99 -0.20 -13.74
C ARG A 18 -19.64 -1.68 -13.89
N ILE A 19 -18.92 -2.24 -12.92
CA ILE A 19 -18.62 -3.68 -12.86
C ILE A 19 -19.02 -4.18 -11.47
N SER A 20 -19.81 -5.25 -11.47
CA SER A 20 -20.49 -5.84 -10.31
C SER A 20 -19.56 -6.27 -9.19
N ALA A 21 -20.01 -6.06 -7.95
CA ALA A 21 -19.39 -6.48 -6.70
C ALA A 21 -19.27 -8.01 -6.57
N SER A 22 -18.29 -8.61 -7.23
CA SER A 22 -17.70 -9.88 -6.77
C SER A 22 -16.31 -10.06 -7.39
N ARG A 23 -15.29 -10.08 -6.52
CA ARG A 23 -13.93 -10.60 -6.79
C ARG A 23 -13.18 -10.05 -8.01
N ARG A 24 -12.86 -8.76 -8.07
CA ARG A 24 -11.80 -8.30 -8.99
C ARG A 24 -10.90 -7.26 -8.35
N ALA A 25 -9.60 -7.47 -8.56
CA ALA A 25 -8.57 -6.47 -8.36
C ALA A 25 -9.01 -5.12 -8.97
N ALA A 26 -8.77 -4.03 -8.24
CA ALA A 26 -8.96 -2.69 -8.73
C ALA A 26 -7.88 -2.35 -9.77
N SER A 27 -8.23 -1.53 -10.74
CA SER A 27 -7.27 -0.97 -11.69
C SER A 27 -6.70 0.33 -11.13
N HIS A 28 -5.39 0.47 -11.19
CA HIS A 28 -4.65 1.63 -10.71
C HIS A 28 -3.83 2.23 -11.84
N GLU A 29 -3.88 3.55 -11.96
CA GLU A 29 -2.89 4.31 -12.71
C GLU A 29 -1.73 4.62 -11.75
N ILE A 30 -0.53 4.18 -12.10
CA ILE A 30 0.70 4.39 -11.34
C ILE A 30 1.49 5.47 -12.06
N LEU A 31 1.79 6.53 -11.34
CA LEU A 31 2.48 7.71 -11.87
C LEU A 31 3.86 7.78 -11.24
N THR A 32 4.88 7.97 -12.07
CA THR A 32 6.26 8.23 -11.62
C THR A 32 6.67 9.62 -12.06
N PHE A 33 7.39 10.34 -11.21
CA PHE A 33 7.83 11.71 -11.47
C PHE A 33 9.35 11.83 -11.40
N THR A 34 9.95 12.72 -12.18
CA THR A 34 11.36 13.08 -12.05
C THR A 34 11.61 13.81 -10.71
N PRO A 35 12.87 13.97 -10.27
CA PRO A 35 13.19 14.75 -9.07
C PRO A 35 12.74 16.23 -9.16
N ALA A 36 12.50 16.74 -10.38
CA ALA A 36 11.97 18.07 -10.62
C ALA A 36 10.43 18.15 -10.51
N GLY A 37 9.75 17.02 -10.28
CA GLY A 37 8.29 16.93 -10.19
C GLY A 37 7.59 16.76 -11.55
N GLU A 38 8.33 16.50 -12.62
CA GLU A 38 7.75 16.29 -13.96
C GLU A 38 7.27 14.85 -14.11
N LEU A 39 6.12 14.62 -14.75
CA LEU A 39 5.65 13.26 -15.03
C LEU A 39 6.66 12.52 -15.93
N HIS A 40 7.18 11.41 -15.43
CA HIS A 40 8.14 10.57 -16.14
C HIS A 40 7.48 9.39 -16.87
N ARG A 41 6.54 8.70 -16.21
CA ARG A 41 5.85 7.53 -16.76
C ARG A 41 4.49 7.33 -16.11
N GLU A 42 3.56 6.82 -16.90
CA GLU A 42 2.28 6.25 -16.45
C GLU A 42 2.27 4.75 -16.72
N LEU A 43 1.80 3.97 -15.75
CA LEU A 43 1.62 2.53 -15.86
C LEU A 43 0.20 2.16 -15.39
N VAL A 44 -0.28 1.00 -15.81
CA VAL A 44 -1.56 0.45 -15.32
C VAL A 44 -1.28 -0.85 -14.59
N GLY A 45 -1.70 -0.92 -13.34
CA GLY A 45 -1.57 -2.09 -12.48
C GLY A 45 -2.93 -2.58 -11.99
N GLN A 46 -3.00 -3.86 -11.64
CA GLN A 46 -4.16 -4.44 -10.98
C GLN A 46 -3.77 -4.97 -9.60
N SER A 47 -4.50 -4.53 -8.57
CA SER A 47 -4.22 -4.84 -7.17
C SER A 47 -5.50 -5.17 -6.40
N HIS A 48 -5.41 -6.03 -5.39
CA HIS A 48 -6.53 -6.26 -4.47
C HIS A 48 -6.69 -5.12 -3.46
N PHE A 49 -5.63 -4.35 -3.21
CA PHE A 49 -5.71 -3.12 -2.43
C PHE A 49 -6.31 -2.02 -3.28
N GLY A 50 -7.42 -1.45 -2.81
CA GLY A 50 -8.12 -0.36 -3.50
C GLY A 50 -7.58 1.03 -3.14
N ASP A 51 -6.89 1.13 -2.02
CA ASP A 51 -6.34 2.37 -1.48
C ASP A 51 -4.90 2.13 -1.00
N PHE A 52 -3.94 2.83 -1.60
CA PHE A 52 -2.52 2.71 -1.29
C PHE A 52 -2.06 3.90 -0.46
N GLN A 53 -1.34 3.65 0.63
CA GLN A 53 -0.96 4.67 1.62
C GLN A 53 0.47 5.15 1.42
N ASP A 54 1.45 4.25 1.58
CA ASP A 54 2.88 4.54 1.39
C ASP A 54 3.53 3.57 0.41
N CYS A 55 4.71 3.96 -0.07
CA CYS A 55 5.57 3.08 -0.83
C CYS A 55 7.05 3.31 -0.50
N VAL A 56 7.85 2.26 -0.67
CA VAL A 56 9.30 2.30 -0.48
C VAL A 56 9.98 1.53 -1.60
N VAL A 57 11.15 2.01 -2.02
CA VAL A 57 11.98 1.33 -3.01
C VAL A 57 12.50 0.01 -2.44
N ALA A 58 12.38 -1.05 -3.23
CA ALA A 58 13.00 -2.34 -2.98
C ALA A 58 14.09 -2.60 -4.04
N GLU A 59 14.76 -3.75 -3.95
CA GLU A 59 15.76 -4.12 -4.96
C GLU A 59 15.11 -4.42 -6.33
N GLY A 60 15.87 -4.25 -7.42
CA GLY A 60 15.52 -4.77 -8.73
C GLY A 60 14.33 -4.08 -9.40
N ASP A 61 14.35 -2.74 -9.47
CA ASP A 61 13.27 -1.89 -10.00
C ASP A 61 11.88 -2.19 -9.42
N CYS A 62 11.85 -2.77 -8.22
CA CYS A 62 10.63 -3.06 -7.50
C CYS A 62 10.38 -2.05 -6.40
N MET A 63 9.12 -1.93 -5.99
CA MET A 63 8.73 -1.19 -4.79
C MET A 63 7.84 -2.06 -3.92
N ILE A 64 7.80 -1.74 -2.62
CA ILE A 64 6.82 -2.28 -1.68
C ILE A 64 5.85 -1.17 -1.35
N TRP A 65 4.57 -1.43 -1.51
CA TRP A 65 3.48 -0.50 -1.28
C TRP A 65 2.61 -1.02 -0.15
N THR A 66 2.14 -0.15 0.72
CA THR A 66 1.17 -0.48 1.76
C THR A 66 -0.21 -0.10 1.27
N GLY A 67 -1.21 -0.93 1.57
CA GLY A 67 -2.55 -0.69 1.06
C GLY A 67 -3.65 -1.34 1.88
N ILE A 68 -4.87 -0.93 1.56
CA ILE A 68 -6.11 -1.36 2.20
C ILE A 68 -6.97 -2.06 1.15
N ALA A 69 -7.34 -3.29 1.44
CA ALA A 69 -8.38 -3.99 0.70
C ALA A 69 -9.73 -3.65 1.35
N GLU A 70 -10.81 -3.76 0.58
CA GLU A 70 -12.16 -3.54 1.09
C GLU A 70 -13.03 -4.73 0.71
N TYR A 71 -13.56 -5.42 1.73
CA TYR A 71 -14.46 -6.55 1.55
C TYR A 71 -15.82 -6.22 2.16
N PRO A 72 -16.93 -6.46 1.46
CA PRO A 72 -18.26 -6.35 2.05
C PRO A 72 -18.38 -7.23 3.29
N ASN A 73 -18.86 -6.66 4.40
CA ASN A 73 -19.05 -7.35 5.66
C ASN A 73 -20.43 -7.02 6.25
N GLY A 74 -21.45 -7.76 5.81
CA GLY A 74 -22.85 -7.55 6.22
C GLY A 74 -23.49 -6.28 5.67
N PRO A 75 -24.76 -6.00 6.02
CA PRO A 75 -25.47 -4.82 5.53
C PRO A 75 -24.82 -3.52 6.04
N GLY A 76 -24.23 -2.75 5.13
CA GLY A 76 -23.62 -1.44 5.42
C GLY A 76 -22.23 -1.49 6.06
N GLY A 77 -21.65 -2.67 6.25
CA GLY A 77 -20.31 -2.84 6.80
C GLY A 77 -19.27 -3.21 5.75
N ALA A 78 -18.02 -2.81 5.99
CA ALA A 78 -16.86 -3.24 5.22
C ALA A 78 -15.77 -3.73 6.18
N LEU A 79 -15.12 -4.83 5.82
CA LEU A 79 -13.86 -5.26 6.42
C LEU A 79 -12.72 -4.65 5.61
N GLN A 80 -11.83 -3.91 6.27
CA GLN A 80 -10.74 -3.18 5.64
C GLN A 80 -9.36 -3.70 6.10
N PRO A 81 -8.94 -4.90 5.67
CA PRO A 81 -7.64 -5.44 6.09
C PRO A 81 -6.51 -4.68 5.39
N GLY A 82 -5.42 -4.50 6.13
CA GLY A 82 -4.18 -3.95 5.62
C GLY A 82 -3.36 -4.96 4.84
N GLY A 83 -2.30 -4.49 4.20
CA GLY A 83 -1.38 -5.36 3.48
C GLY A 83 -0.21 -4.66 2.82
N LEU A 84 0.67 -5.49 2.25
CA LEU A 84 1.83 -5.08 1.49
C LEU A 84 1.73 -5.65 0.07
N ALA A 85 2.10 -4.85 -0.93
CA ALA A 85 2.17 -5.25 -2.32
C ALA A 85 3.57 -5.00 -2.88
N ASN A 86 4.15 -5.99 -3.55
CA ASN A 86 5.39 -5.82 -4.31
C ASN A 86 5.06 -5.54 -5.76
N ILE A 87 5.50 -4.39 -6.27
CA ILE A 87 5.24 -3.97 -7.65
C ILE A 87 6.55 -3.89 -8.45
N ASP A 88 6.50 -4.32 -9.70
CA ASP A 88 7.53 -4.09 -10.70
C ASP A 88 7.31 -2.73 -11.39
N MET A 89 8.23 -1.78 -11.21
CA MET A 89 8.09 -0.42 -11.74
C MET A 89 8.43 -0.31 -13.24
N ASN A 90 8.89 -1.39 -13.87
CA ASN A 90 9.05 -1.42 -15.33
C ASN A 90 7.72 -1.75 -16.02
N THR A 91 6.88 -2.58 -15.40
CA THR A 91 5.65 -3.12 -16.01
C THR A 91 4.36 -2.66 -15.35
N GLY A 92 4.40 -2.21 -14.09
CA GLY A 92 3.21 -1.93 -13.27
C GLY A 92 2.57 -3.19 -12.70
N TYR A 93 3.21 -4.36 -12.85
CA TYR A 93 2.69 -5.63 -12.36
C TYR A 93 2.91 -5.80 -10.86
N PHE A 94 1.83 -6.03 -10.11
CA PHE A 94 1.89 -6.42 -8.70
C PHE A 94 2.21 -7.92 -8.61
N ARG A 95 3.45 -8.24 -8.20
CA ARG A 95 4.00 -9.59 -8.17
C ARG A 95 3.48 -10.41 -6.98
N TYR A 96 3.43 -9.77 -5.81
CA TYR A 96 3.01 -10.40 -4.57
C TYR A 96 2.17 -9.44 -3.76
N GLU A 97 1.12 -9.95 -3.12
CA GLU A 97 0.28 -9.20 -2.19
C GLU A 97 0.10 -10.06 -0.94
N VAL A 98 0.45 -9.50 0.21
CA VAL A 98 0.38 -10.20 1.50
C VAL A 98 -0.50 -9.41 2.46
N PRO A 99 -1.50 -10.06 3.10
CA PRO A 99 -2.32 -9.39 4.09
C PRO A 99 -1.53 -9.13 5.37
N VAL A 100 -1.71 -7.94 5.94
CA VAL A 100 -1.31 -7.62 7.30
C VAL A 100 -2.56 -7.69 8.16
N THR A 101 -2.65 -8.73 8.97
CA THR A 101 -3.83 -9.02 9.80
C THR A 101 -3.85 -8.28 11.13
N ALA A 102 -2.78 -7.54 11.45
CA ALA A 102 -2.73 -6.68 12.62
C ALA A 102 -3.77 -5.57 12.47
N LEU A 103 -4.58 -5.41 13.51
CA LEU A 103 -5.56 -4.34 13.60
C LEU A 103 -5.08 -3.26 14.57
N SER A 104 -5.51 -2.04 14.28
CA SER A 104 -5.35 -0.87 15.12
C SER A 104 -6.30 -0.94 16.33
N ARG A 105 -6.20 0.00 17.27
CA ARG A 105 -7.11 0.02 18.44
C ARG A 105 -8.57 0.29 18.04
N SER A 106 -8.79 1.07 16.98
CA SER A 106 -10.12 1.32 16.40
C SER A 106 -10.66 0.11 15.61
N GLY A 107 -9.85 -0.95 15.43
CA GLY A 107 -10.22 -2.15 14.68
C GLY A 107 -10.00 -2.03 13.16
N GLN A 108 -9.34 -0.96 12.69
CA GLN A 108 -8.95 -0.80 11.28
C GLN A 108 -7.67 -1.57 10.96
N GLY A 109 -7.40 -1.79 9.68
CA GLY A 109 -6.15 -2.42 9.24
C GLY A 109 -4.93 -1.61 9.71
N GLY A 110 -3.90 -2.30 10.21
CA GLY A 110 -2.71 -1.64 10.75
C GLY A 110 -1.93 -0.79 9.74
N THR A 111 -2.15 -0.97 8.43
CA THR A 111 -1.53 -0.16 7.37
C THR A 111 -2.44 0.97 6.87
N PHE A 112 -3.50 1.32 7.62
CA PHE A 112 -4.43 2.39 7.26
C PHE A 112 -3.82 3.72 7.72
N ASN A 113 -3.10 4.41 6.82
CA ASN A 113 -2.23 5.58 7.03
C ASN A 113 -0.73 5.22 7.15
N ALA A 114 0.09 6.13 7.70
CA ALA A 114 1.53 6.13 7.53
C ALA A 114 2.24 4.86 8.04
N THR A 115 3.17 4.36 7.24
CA THR A 115 3.95 3.14 7.45
C THR A 115 5.41 3.33 7.04
N HIS A 116 6.32 2.74 7.80
CA HIS A 116 7.74 2.69 7.49
C HIS A 116 8.27 1.27 7.64
N LEU A 117 8.98 0.78 6.63
CA LEU A 117 9.63 -0.52 6.63
C LEU A 117 11.13 -0.37 6.80
N GLN A 118 11.70 -1.17 7.69
CA GLN A 118 13.13 -1.19 7.99
C GLN A 118 13.63 -2.63 8.03
N VAL A 119 14.71 -2.90 7.31
CA VAL A 119 15.49 -4.13 7.46
C VAL A 119 16.56 -3.90 8.53
N SER A 120 16.65 -4.80 9.50
CA SER A 120 17.67 -4.79 10.55
C SER A 120 18.20 -6.20 10.78
N GLY A 121 19.35 -6.52 10.20
CA GLY A 121 19.90 -7.87 10.24
C GLY A 121 19.02 -8.86 9.49
N ASP A 122 18.57 -9.90 10.19
CA ASP A 122 17.67 -10.97 9.74
C ASP A 122 16.19 -10.67 10.02
N ARG A 123 15.86 -9.40 10.29
CA ARG A 123 14.49 -8.97 10.58
C ARG A 123 14.00 -7.88 9.65
N LEU A 124 12.73 -8.01 9.26
CA LEU A 124 11.93 -6.93 8.71
C LEU A 124 11.04 -6.36 9.81
N ARG A 125 11.15 -5.05 10.05
CA ARG A 125 10.31 -4.31 10.99
C ARG A 125 9.43 -3.33 10.23
N MET A 126 8.15 -3.30 10.57
CA MET A 126 7.21 -2.28 10.14
C MET A 126 6.79 -1.41 11.32
N TYR A 127 6.95 -0.11 11.17
CA TYR A 127 6.37 0.90 12.05
C TYR A 127 5.14 1.45 11.35
N ALA A 128 3.98 1.36 11.99
CA ALA A 128 2.73 1.85 11.45
C ALA A 128 2.09 2.83 12.43
N LEU A 129 1.52 3.90 11.88
CA LEU A 129 0.71 4.89 12.58
C LEU A 129 -0.70 4.83 11.99
N PRO A 130 -1.51 3.84 12.39
CA PRO A 130 -2.87 3.74 11.90
C PRO A 130 -3.67 4.98 12.29
N ASP A 131 -4.73 5.26 11.54
CA ASP A 131 -5.70 6.30 11.89
C ASP A 131 -6.60 5.90 13.08
N ASP A 132 -6.00 5.72 14.25
CA ASP A 132 -6.65 5.35 15.51
C ASP A 132 -7.30 6.53 16.24
N ALA A 133 -7.26 7.73 15.67
CA ALA A 133 -7.54 8.96 16.38
C ALA A 133 -9.02 9.38 16.25
N ASP A 134 -9.84 8.94 17.20
CA ASP A 134 -11.15 9.58 17.44
C ASP A 134 -11.00 11.00 18.00
N ARG A 135 -9.79 11.35 18.49
CA ARG A 135 -9.40 12.66 19.06
C ARG A 135 -7.93 12.97 18.79
N PRO A 136 -7.54 14.26 18.67
CA PRO A 136 -6.14 14.66 18.54
C PRO A 136 -5.25 14.08 19.65
N GLY A 137 -4.07 13.55 19.28
CA GLY A 137 -3.06 13.08 20.24
C GLY A 137 -3.20 11.63 20.73
N GLN A 138 -4.08 10.83 20.12
CA GLN A 138 -4.29 9.41 20.49
C GLN A 138 -3.69 8.39 19.51
N SER A 139 -2.97 8.84 18.48
CA SER A 139 -2.32 7.96 17.52
C SER A 139 -1.38 6.98 18.22
N CYS A 140 -1.55 5.70 17.91
CA CYS A 140 -0.73 4.64 18.47
C CYS A 140 0.30 4.18 17.43
N LEU A 141 1.54 3.96 17.87
CA LEU A 141 2.55 3.33 17.04
C LEU A 141 2.41 1.81 17.16
N LEU A 142 2.09 1.15 16.05
CA LEU A 142 2.20 -0.30 15.92
C LEU A 142 3.59 -0.65 15.41
N VAL A 143 4.26 -1.60 16.06
CA VAL A 143 5.53 -2.16 15.60
C VAL A 143 5.32 -3.64 15.35
N LEU A 144 5.43 -4.05 14.08
CA LEU A 144 5.35 -5.44 13.66
C LEU A 144 6.73 -5.91 13.20
N GLU A 145 7.08 -7.15 13.51
CA GLU A 145 8.37 -7.73 13.13
C GLU A 145 8.18 -9.12 12.54
N ALA A 146 8.99 -9.45 11.54
CA ALA A 146 9.11 -10.78 10.95
C ALA A 146 10.59 -11.10 10.69
N GLU A 147 10.93 -12.38 10.73
CA GLU A 147 12.24 -12.89 10.31
C GLU A 147 12.28 -13.00 8.78
N ILE A 148 13.43 -12.71 8.17
CA ILE A 148 13.65 -12.73 6.71
C ILE A 148 14.85 -13.58 6.30
#